data_AF-A0A965CZG2-F1
#
_entry.id   AF-A0A965CZG2-F1
#
_cell.length_a   1.000
_cell.length_b   1.000
_cell.length_c   1.000
_cell.angle_alpha   90.00
_cell.angle_beta   90.00
_cell.angle_gamma   90.00
#
_symmetry.space_group_name_H-M   'P 1'
#
loop_
_entity.id
_entity.type
_entity.pdbx_description
1 polymer ?
#
loop_
_entity_poly.entity_id
_entity_poly.type
_entity_poly.pdbx_seq_one_letter_code
_entity_poly.pdbx_strand_id
1 'polypeptide(L)'
;DEAASRVLGLPSGGLAYWAAAIRESFEEAGVLVAYDGSKQVIALNQPALADRFRRHRHVLNAGERGFIDIMRDEGLTLAADQLVYFSHWITPVSAPRRYDTRFFIAAAPEAQEPLHDNQETISHLWVRPADALDRHRQNQFSMRLPTIRTLEEFAAFDRVATLMEAMRNKRDIDPNLPRITRNGSYLVPGDAGYEESAKAEKQGQWKN
;
A
#
# COMPACT_ATOMS: atom_id res chain seq x y z
N ASP A 1 8.87 12.81 12.02
CA ASP A 1 8.99 11.40 12.42
C ASP A 1 8.07 11.08 13.60
N GLU A 2 8.22 11.75 14.74
CA GLU A 2 7.42 11.51 15.96
C GLU A 2 5.90 11.35 15.73
N ALA A 3 5.29 12.22 14.91
CA ALA A 3 3.87 12.12 14.60
C ALA A 3 3.51 10.79 13.90
N ALA A 4 4.30 10.38 12.90
CA ALA A 4 4.11 9.13 12.19
C ALA A 4 4.36 7.92 13.11
N SER A 5 5.39 7.99 13.97
CA SER A 5 5.66 6.98 14.98
C SER A 5 4.49 6.79 15.95
N ARG A 6 3.87 7.87 16.44
CA ARG A 6 2.67 7.79 17.27
C ARG A 6 1.49 7.14 16.55
N VAL A 7 1.25 7.53 15.30
CA VAL A 7 0.16 6.95 14.48
C VAL A 7 0.35 5.44 14.29
N LEU A 8 1.59 4.97 14.13
CA LEU A 8 1.88 3.55 13.95
C LEU A 8 2.06 2.76 15.25
N GLY A 9 2.09 3.42 16.41
CA GLY A 9 2.41 2.80 17.70
C GLY A 9 3.88 2.38 17.82
N LEU A 10 4.81 3.09 17.16
CA LEU A 10 6.24 2.81 17.15
C LEU A 10 7.01 3.78 18.05
N PRO A 11 8.16 3.37 18.63
CA PRO A 11 8.99 4.26 19.43
C PRO A 11 9.67 5.36 18.60
N SER A 12 10.09 5.06 17.37
CA SER A 12 10.73 5.99 16.43
C SER A 12 10.69 5.41 15.00
N GLY A 13 11.06 6.20 13.98
CA GLY A 13 11.22 5.75 12.60
C GLY A 13 9.92 5.53 11.84
N GLY A 14 8.79 6.04 12.34
CA GLY A 14 7.48 5.83 11.71
C GLY A 14 7.38 6.47 10.32
N LEU A 15 8.10 7.57 10.07
CA LEU A 15 8.09 8.23 8.75
C LEU A 15 8.67 7.35 7.65
N ALA A 16 9.52 6.38 8.00
CA ALA A 16 10.08 5.44 7.03
C ALA A 16 9.00 4.62 6.31
N TYR A 17 7.85 4.35 6.96
CA TYR A 17 6.73 3.65 6.33
C TYR A 17 6.04 4.48 5.26
N TRP A 18 5.86 5.79 5.49
CA TRP A 18 5.36 6.70 4.46
C TRP A 18 6.34 6.84 3.30
N ALA A 19 7.63 6.95 3.61
CA ALA A 19 8.67 7.00 2.58
C ALA A 19 8.70 5.72 1.75
N ALA A 20 8.59 4.56 2.39
CA ALA A 20 8.48 3.27 1.72
C ALA A 20 7.22 3.20 0.84
N ALA A 21 6.05 3.58 1.36
CA ALA A 21 4.81 3.56 0.57
C ALA A 21 4.89 4.44 -0.70
N ILE A 22 5.48 5.63 -0.59
CA ILE A 22 5.68 6.52 -1.76
C ILE A 22 6.71 5.91 -2.73
N ARG A 23 7.81 5.35 -2.21
CA ARG A 23 8.84 4.70 -3.02
C ARG A 23 8.27 3.51 -3.79
N GLU A 24 7.62 2.57 -3.12
CA GLU A 24 7.03 1.37 -3.73
C GLU A 24 5.97 1.75 -4.79
N SER A 25 5.14 2.76 -4.54
CA SER A 25 4.20 3.30 -5.53
C SER A 25 4.91 3.77 -6.81
N PHE A 26 6.07 4.40 -6.67
CA PHE A 26 6.87 4.84 -7.81
C PHE A 26 7.57 3.66 -8.51
N GLU A 27 8.14 2.72 -7.76
CA GLU A 27 8.85 1.54 -8.27
C GLU A 27 7.91 0.58 -9.03
N GLU A 28 6.70 0.35 -8.54
CA GLU A 28 5.74 -0.61 -9.12
C GLU A 28 4.75 0.00 -10.11
N ALA A 29 4.25 1.22 -9.84
CA ALA A 29 3.21 1.86 -10.65
C ALA A 29 3.68 3.11 -11.41
N GLY A 30 4.90 3.59 -11.16
CA GLY A 30 5.38 4.86 -11.72
C GLY A 30 4.66 6.09 -11.18
N VAL A 31 3.84 5.93 -10.13
CA VAL A 31 3.08 7.01 -9.50
C VAL A 31 3.88 7.58 -8.34
N LEU A 32 4.26 8.85 -8.44
CA LEU A 32 5.07 9.56 -7.45
C LEU A 32 4.24 10.60 -6.69
N VAL A 33 4.08 10.41 -5.39
CA VAL A 33 3.41 11.37 -4.50
C VAL A 33 4.45 12.23 -3.80
N ALA A 34 4.83 13.32 -4.45
CA ALA A 34 5.86 14.25 -3.98
C ALA A 34 5.54 15.70 -4.34
N TYR A 35 6.06 16.63 -3.55
CA TYR A 35 5.98 18.06 -3.81
C TYR A 35 7.21 18.58 -4.55
N ASP A 36 6.97 19.48 -5.49
CA ASP A 36 8.01 20.32 -6.10
C ASP A 36 8.44 21.48 -5.18
N GLY A 37 9.37 22.31 -5.66
CA GLY A 37 9.85 23.51 -4.93
C GLY A 37 8.75 24.54 -4.64
N SER A 38 7.60 24.48 -5.32
CA SER A 38 6.44 25.33 -5.11
C SER A 38 5.40 24.70 -4.17
N LYS A 39 5.71 23.54 -3.58
CA LYS A 39 4.79 22.75 -2.73
C LYS A 39 3.54 22.27 -3.48
N GLN A 40 3.63 22.10 -4.79
CA GLN A 40 2.58 21.47 -5.58
C GLN A 40 2.94 20.01 -5.82
N VAL A 41 1.94 19.12 -5.84
CA VAL A 41 2.18 17.71 -6.18
C VAL A 41 2.71 17.64 -7.61
N ILE A 42 3.84 16.97 -7.81
CA ILE A 42 4.48 16.89 -9.12
C ILE A 42 3.54 16.24 -10.15
N ALA A 43 3.42 16.88 -11.31
CA ALA A 43 2.74 16.36 -12.47
C ALA A 43 3.76 15.73 -13.42
N LEU A 44 3.62 14.43 -13.73
CA LEU A 44 4.49 13.71 -14.66
C LEU A 44 3.84 13.56 -16.05
N ASN A 45 3.06 14.57 -16.48
CA ASN A 45 2.33 14.55 -17.75
C ASN A 45 3.09 15.19 -18.91
N GLN A 46 4.18 15.92 -18.65
CA GLN A 46 5.04 16.45 -19.71
C GLN A 46 5.96 15.34 -20.23
N PRO A 47 6.00 15.05 -21.55
CA PRO A 47 6.75 13.90 -22.08
C PRO A 47 8.22 13.83 -21.64
N ALA A 48 8.95 14.94 -21.71
CA ALA A 48 10.36 14.97 -21.32
C ALA A 48 10.57 14.70 -19.81
N LEU A 49 9.64 15.18 -18.97
CA LEU A 49 9.67 14.94 -17.53
C LEU A 49 9.28 13.49 -17.22
N ALA A 50 8.23 12.96 -17.86
CA ALA A 50 7.84 11.57 -17.76
C ALA A 50 9.01 10.64 -18.13
N ASP A 51 9.72 10.90 -19.23
CA ASP A 51 10.89 10.13 -19.68
C ASP A 51 12.04 10.17 -18.70
N ARG A 52 12.28 11.33 -18.08
CA ARG A 52 13.27 11.49 -17.01
C ARG A 52 12.91 10.62 -15.80
N PHE A 53 11.65 10.66 -15.34
CA PHE A 53 11.20 9.86 -14.20
C PHE A 53 11.12 8.36 -14.53
N ARG A 54 10.85 7.96 -15.77
CA ARG A 54 10.98 6.56 -16.22
C ARG A 54 12.41 6.05 -16.09
N ARG A 55 13.41 6.87 -16.45
CA ARG A 55 14.83 6.51 -16.27
C ARG A 55 15.22 6.43 -14.81
N HIS A 56 14.75 7.37 -13.98
CA HIS A 56 14.94 7.31 -12.52
C HIS A 56 14.37 6.05 -11.90
N ARG A 57 13.16 5.67 -12.30
CA ARG A 57 12.53 4.42 -11.86
C ARG A 57 13.37 3.19 -12.26
N HIS A 58 13.89 3.16 -13.49
CA HIS A 58 14.74 2.06 -13.94
C HIS A 58 16.00 1.89 -13.08
N VAL A 59 16.75 2.98 -12.85
CA VAL A 59 17.99 2.92 -12.03
C VAL A 59 17.70 2.66 -10.55
N LEU A 60 16.52 3.07 -10.06
CA LEU A 60 16.05 2.74 -8.71
C LEU A 60 15.75 1.24 -8.59
N ASN A 61 14.96 0.68 -9.50
CA ASN A 61 14.62 -0.76 -9.51
C ASN A 61 15.86 -1.65 -9.69
N ALA A 62 16.87 -1.16 -10.42
CA ALA A 62 18.17 -1.83 -10.56
C ALA A 62 19.08 -1.70 -9.32
N GLY A 63 18.69 -0.93 -8.29
CA GLY A 63 19.50 -0.68 -7.09
C GLY A 63 20.72 0.21 -7.33
N GLU A 64 20.82 0.86 -8.49
CA GLU A 64 21.96 1.71 -8.87
C GLU A 64 21.92 3.08 -8.18
N ARG A 65 20.72 3.54 -7.81
CA ARG A 65 20.50 4.83 -7.14
C ARG A 65 19.44 4.69 -6.04
N GLY A 66 19.69 5.35 -4.90
CA GLY A 66 18.72 5.42 -3.82
C GLY A 66 17.58 6.41 -4.11
N PHE A 67 16.36 6.05 -3.71
CA PHE A 67 15.17 6.88 -3.92
C PHE A 67 15.33 8.30 -3.36
N ILE A 68 15.89 8.44 -2.15
CA ILE A 68 16.08 9.76 -1.51
C ILE A 68 17.09 10.63 -2.28
N ASP A 69 18.09 10.03 -2.93
CA ASP A 69 19.04 10.78 -3.74
C ASP A 69 18.39 11.27 -5.04
N ILE A 70 17.52 10.47 -5.65
CA ILE A 70 16.70 10.90 -6.80
C ILE A 70 15.83 12.09 -6.37
N MET A 71 15.12 11.99 -5.24
CA MET A 71 14.31 13.08 -4.71
C MET A 71 15.12 14.37 -4.51
N ARG A 72 16.33 14.25 -3.96
CA ARG A 72 17.23 15.40 -3.72
C ARG A 72 17.69 16.05 -5.02
N ASP A 73 18.11 15.26 -6.01
CA ASP A 73 18.58 15.75 -7.31
C ASP A 73 17.46 16.44 -8.10
N GLU A 74 16.22 15.99 -7.93
CA GLU A 74 15.04 16.58 -8.54
C GLU A 74 14.47 17.77 -7.74
N GLY A 75 15.04 18.10 -6.57
CA GLY A 75 14.54 19.17 -5.71
C GLY A 75 13.13 18.90 -5.16
N LEU A 76 12.79 17.62 -4.97
CA LEU A 76 11.48 17.17 -4.53
C LEU A 76 11.46 16.78 -3.04
N THR A 77 10.27 16.88 -2.44
CA THR A 77 10.03 16.43 -1.07
C THR A 77 8.86 15.45 -1.02
N LEU A 78 8.91 14.47 -0.11
CA LEU A 78 7.85 13.47 0.02
C LEU A 78 6.56 14.13 0.53
N ALA A 79 5.45 13.93 -0.19
CA ALA A 79 4.14 14.46 0.19
C ALA A 79 3.42 13.50 1.15
N ALA A 80 4.04 13.24 2.31
CA ALA A 80 3.57 12.24 3.27
C ALA A 80 2.16 12.55 3.83
N ASP A 81 1.76 13.82 3.86
CA ASP A 81 0.43 14.30 4.25
C ASP A 81 -0.69 13.92 3.26
N GLN A 82 -0.33 13.55 2.03
CA GLN A 82 -1.25 13.01 1.04
C GLN A 82 -1.58 11.53 1.27
N LEU A 83 -0.75 10.82 2.05
CA LEU A 83 -0.95 9.41 2.38
C LEU A 83 -1.65 9.27 3.73
N VAL A 84 -2.64 8.39 3.75
CA VAL A 84 -3.42 8.04 4.93
C VAL A 84 -3.15 6.60 5.30
N TYR A 85 -2.63 6.38 6.51
CA TYR A 85 -2.54 5.04 7.09
C TYR A 85 -3.95 4.57 7.47
N PHE A 86 -4.39 3.43 6.94
CA PHE A 86 -5.79 3.00 7.11
C PHE A 86 -5.99 1.55 7.54
N SER A 87 -4.95 0.71 7.50
CA SER A 87 -5.08 -0.72 7.78
C SER A 87 -3.73 -1.36 8.14
N HIS A 88 -3.78 -2.39 8.99
CA HIS A 88 -2.63 -3.16 9.48
C HIS A 88 -2.93 -4.64 9.39
N TRP A 89 -2.05 -5.42 8.76
CA TRP A 89 -2.17 -6.86 8.68
C TRP A 89 -0.88 -7.54 9.09
N ILE A 90 -0.98 -8.52 9.96
CA ILE A 90 0.16 -9.37 10.33
C ILE A 90 -0.19 -10.78 9.90
N THR A 91 0.62 -11.34 9.00
CA THR A 91 0.41 -12.71 8.52
C THR A 91 0.35 -13.73 9.67
N PRO A 92 -0.45 -14.81 9.50
CA PRO A 92 -0.64 -15.83 10.53
C PRO A 92 0.69 -16.40 11.02
N VAL A 93 0.71 -16.86 12.26
CA VAL A 93 1.93 -17.39 12.87
C VAL A 93 2.35 -18.68 12.18
N SER A 94 1.40 -19.47 11.70
CA SER A 94 1.64 -20.72 10.97
C SER A 94 2.14 -20.53 9.52
N ALA A 95 2.14 -19.31 8.99
CA ALA A 95 2.56 -19.05 7.61
C ALA A 95 4.07 -19.28 7.42
N PRO A 96 4.52 -19.87 6.30
CA PRO A 96 5.93 -20.16 6.04
C PRO A 96 6.80 -18.90 5.93
N ARG A 97 6.19 -17.79 5.49
CA ARG A 97 6.79 -16.46 5.48
C ARG A 97 5.83 -15.48 6.12
N ARG A 98 6.38 -14.63 6.99
CA ARG A 98 5.58 -13.66 7.74
C ARG A 98 5.94 -12.22 7.39
N TYR A 99 4.91 -11.37 7.39
CA TYR A 99 4.98 -9.94 7.15
C TYR A 99 4.12 -9.20 8.18
N ASP A 100 4.59 -8.03 8.58
CA ASP A 100 3.86 -7.00 9.30
C ASP A 100 3.63 -5.84 8.32
N THR A 101 2.46 -5.81 7.69
CA THR A 101 2.18 -4.92 6.57
C THR A 101 1.27 -3.79 7.01
N ARG A 102 1.74 -2.56 6.82
CA ARG A 102 1.00 -1.31 7.03
C ARG A 102 0.51 -0.80 5.69
N PHE A 103 -0.78 -0.51 5.59
CA PHE A 103 -1.43 -0.08 4.34
C PHE A 103 -1.72 1.41 4.35
N PHE A 104 -1.40 2.04 3.23
CA PHE A 104 -1.58 3.47 3.00
C PHE A 104 -2.45 3.69 1.77
N ILE A 105 -3.25 4.75 1.79
CA ILE A 105 -4.07 5.19 0.66
C ILE A 105 -3.75 6.66 0.34
N ALA A 106 -3.72 6.99 -0.94
CA ALA A 106 -3.66 8.35 -1.44
C ALA A 106 -4.63 8.50 -2.62
N ALA A 107 -5.12 9.72 -2.84
CA ALA A 107 -5.75 10.05 -4.11
C ALA A 107 -4.65 10.08 -5.19
N ALA A 108 -4.91 9.48 -6.35
CA ALA A 108 -3.97 9.51 -7.46
C ALA A 108 -3.74 10.98 -7.90
N PRO A 109 -2.48 11.41 -8.10
CA PRO A 109 -2.20 12.73 -8.67
C PRO A 109 -2.86 12.88 -10.05
N GLU A 110 -3.55 13.99 -10.30
CA GLU A 110 -4.38 14.20 -11.49
C GLU A 110 -3.62 14.09 -12.83
N ALA A 111 -2.31 14.30 -12.80
CA ALA A 111 -1.47 14.44 -14.00
C ALA A 111 -0.37 13.36 -14.06
N GLN A 112 -0.70 12.13 -13.66
CA GLN A 112 0.19 10.97 -13.77
C GLN A 112 -0.59 9.77 -14.33
N GLU A 113 -0.16 9.28 -15.48
CA GLU A 113 -0.62 7.99 -16.01
C GLU A 113 0.22 6.88 -15.38
N PRO A 114 -0.38 5.87 -14.72
CA PRO A 114 0.38 4.74 -14.22
C PRO A 114 1.13 4.03 -15.36
N LEU A 115 2.34 3.58 -15.07
CA LEU A 115 3.21 2.89 -16.01
C LEU A 115 3.57 1.52 -15.44
N HIS A 116 3.61 0.46 -16.26
CA HIS A 116 4.09 -0.85 -15.83
C HIS A 116 5.62 -0.92 -15.96
N ASP A 117 6.28 -1.57 -15.01
CA ASP A 117 7.60 -2.17 -15.25
C ASP A 117 7.36 -3.52 -15.94
N ASN A 118 7.97 -3.72 -17.11
CA ASN A 118 7.86 -4.95 -17.90
C ASN A 118 8.52 -6.18 -17.24
N GLN A 119 8.97 -6.09 -15.98
CA GLN A 119 9.74 -7.15 -15.33
C GLN A 119 8.95 -7.99 -14.31
N GLU A 120 7.99 -7.44 -13.55
CA GLU A 120 7.30 -8.21 -12.49
C GLU A 120 5.75 -8.05 -12.46
N THR A 121 5.18 -7.06 -13.17
CA THR A 121 3.73 -6.85 -13.25
C THR A 121 3.23 -6.97 -14.69
N ILE A 122 2.44 -8.01 -14.99
CA ILE A 122 1.99 -8.36 -16.35
C ILE A 122 0.94 -7.36 -16.89
N SER A 123 0.25 -6.62 -16.01
CA SER A 123 -0.69 -5.55 -16.38
C SER A 123 -1.06 -4.66 -15.19
N HIS A 124 -1.29 -3.37 -15.42
CA HIS A 124 -2.02 -2.50 -14.48
C HIS A 124 -3.36 -2.10 -15.08
N LEU A 125 -4.36 -1.88 -14.23
CA LEU A 125 -5.69 -1.42 -14.65
C LEU A 125 -6.31 -0.58 -13.53
N TRP A 126 -6.84 0.59 -13.90
CA TRP A 126 -7.81 1.28 -13.07
C TRP A 126 -9.15 0.53 -13.11
N VAL A 127 -9.58 0.04 -11.96
CA VAL A 127 -10.81 -0.77 -11.81
C VAL A 127 -11.59 -0.28 -10.59
N ARG A 128 -12.92 -0.27 -10.69
CA ARG A 128 -13.75 0.04 -9.52
C ARG A 128 -13.62 -1.09 -8.50
N PRO A 129 -13.61 -0.79 -7.18
CA PRO A 129 -13.49 -1.84 -6.17
C PRO A 129 -14.55 -2.95 -6.30
N ALA A 130 -15.81 -2.60 -6.56
CA ALA A 130 -16.88 -3.57 -6.79
C ALA A 130 -16.61 -4.50 -7.99
N ASP A 131 -16.17 -3.94 -9.12
CA ASP A 131 -15.87 -4.72 -10.32
C ASP A 131 -14.69 -5.67 -10.09
N ALA A 132 -13.67 -5.24 -9.34
CA ALA A 132 -12.53 -6.09 -8.98
C ALA A 132 -12.96 -7.27 -8.10
N LEU A 133 -13.86 -7.03 -7.14
CA LEU A 133 -14.45 -8.08 -6.30
C LEU A 133 -15.28 -9.07 -7.12
N ASP A 134 -16.09 -8.60 -8.07
CA ASP A 134 -16.87 -9.46 -8.96
C ASP A 134 -15.97 -10.34 -9.83
N ARG A 135 -14.90 -9.79 -10.40
CA ARG A 135 -13.89 -10.55 -11.14
C ARG A 135 -13.19 -11.58 -10.27
N HIS A 136 -12.92 -11.26 -9.01
CA HIS A 136 -12.36 -12.22 -8.06
C HIS A 136 -13.33 -13.38 -7.75
N ARG A 137 -14.62 -13.09 -7.55
CA ARG A 137 -15.66 -14.14 -7.39
C ARG A 137 -15.75 -15.06 -8.61
N GLN A 138 -15.45 -14.54 -9.79
CA GLN A 138 -15.39 -15.29 -11.05
C GLN A 138 -14.02 -15.96 -11.30
N ASN A 139 -13.11 -15.95 -10.34
CA ASN A 139 -11.73 -16.46 -10.44
C ASN A 139 -10.87 -15.81 -11.54
N GLN A 140 -11.22 -14.59 -11.97
CA GLN A 140 -10.45 -13.84 -12.96
C GLN A 140 -9.34 -13.02 -12.32
N PHE A 141 -9.54 -12.55 -11.09
CA PHE A 141 -8.51 -11.88 -10.28
C PHE A 141 -8.12 -12.73 -9.09
N SER A 142 -6.84 -13.13 -9.03
CA SER A 142 -6.28 -13.74 -7.82
C SER A 142 -5.91 -12.62 -6.85
N MET A 143 -6.61 -12.54 -5.72
CA MET A 143 -6.41 -11.50 -4.71
C MET A 143 -6.12 -12.10 -3.34
N ARG A 144 -5.23 -11.45 -2.58
CA ARG A 144 -4.98 -11.80 -1.18
C ARG A 144 -6.09 -11.23 -0.30
N LEU A 145 -6.33 -11.88 0.84
CA LEU A 145 -7.37 -11.47 1.79
C LEU A 145 -7.30 -9.98 2.21
N PRO A 146 -6.12 -9.39 2.51
CA PRO A 146 -6.05 -7.96 2.81
C PRO A 146 -6.57 -7.08 1.67
N THR A 147 -6.25 -7.43 0.41
CA THR A 147 -6.75 -6.74 -0.78
C THR A 147 -8.27 -6.87 -0.90
N ILE A 148 -8.81 -8.07 -0.69
CA ILE A 148 -10.27 -8.32 -0.76
C ILE A 148 -10.99 -7.46 0.28
N ARG A 149 -10.58 -7.50 1.55
CA ARG A 149 -11.20 -6.71 2.63
C ARG A 149 -11.09 -5.21 2.39
N THR A 150 -9.96 -4.76 1.87
CA THR A 150 -9.76 -3.35 1.49
C THR A 150 -10.73 -2.93 0.40
N LEU A 151 -10.90 -3.74 -0.65
CA LEU A 151 -11.83 -3.42 -1.73
C LEU A 151 -13.30 -3.52 -1.29
N GLU A 152 -13.65 -4.44 -0.39
CA GLU A 152 -14.99 -4.52 0.23
C GLU A 152 -15.32 -3.22 0.98
N GLU A 153 -14.38 -2.70 1.76
CA GLU A 153 -14.53 -1.42 2.44
C GLU A 153 -14.64 -0.25 1.45
N PHE A 154 -13.78 -0.22 0.43
CA PHE A 154 -13.76 0.89 -0.53
C PHE A 154 -14.99 0.89 -1.44
N ALA A 155 -15.58 -0.28 -1.72
CA ALA A 155 -16.79 -0.41 -2.51
C ALA A 155 -18.03 0.24 -1.87
N ALA A 156 -17.97 0.57 -0.57
CA ALA A 156 -19.04 1.29 0.12
C ALA A 156 -19.07 2.81 -0.19
N PHE A 157 -18.09 3.33 -0.95
CA PHE A 157 -17.97 4.75 -1.25
C PHE A 157 -18.06 5.04 -2.75
N ASP A 158 -18.87 6.02 -3.12
CA ASP A 158 -19.01 6.46 -4.52
C ASP A 158 -18.01 7.53 -4.95
N ARG A 159 -17.35 8.19 -3.99
CA ARG A 159 -16.42 9.31 -4.24
C ARG A 159 -15.11 9.12 -3.50
N VAL A 160 -14.01 9.42 -4.18
CA VAL A 160 -12.66 9.41 -3.60
C VAL A 160 -12.59 10.34 -2.39
N ALA A 161 -13.20 11.52 -2.45
CA ALA A 161 -13.21 12.47 -1.34
C ALA A 161 -13.82 11.88 -0.06
N THR A 162 -14.98 11.23 -0.16
CA THR A 162 -15.66 10.61 1.00
C THR A 162 -14.90 9.39 1.52
N LEU A 163 -14.29 8.60 0.62
CA LEU A 163 -13.42 7.49 1.03
C LEU A 163 -12.20 8.02 1.81
N MET A 164 -11.51 9.01 1.26
CA MET A 164 -10.32 9.60 1.90
C MET A 164 -10.66 10.24 3.25
N GLU A 165 -11.79 10.93 3.35
CA GLU A 165 -12.26 11.47 4.63
C GLU A 165 -12.55 10.36 5.65
N ALA A 166 -13.25 9.30 5.25
CA ALA A 166 -13.51 8.16 6.11
C ALA A 166 -12.22 7.49 6.59
N MET A 167 -11.23 7.30 5.71
CA MET A 167 -9.94 6.72 6.07
C MET A 167 -9.13 7.63 6.99
N ARG A 168 -9.14 8.96 6.80
CA ARG A 168 -8.47 9.91 7.71
C ARG A 168 -9.08 9.90 9.11
N ASN A 169 -10.37 9.63 9.21
CA ASN A 169 -11.10 9.60 10.48
C ASN A 169 -10.99 8.26 11.21
N LYS A 170 -10.39 7.22 10.61
CA LYS A 170 -10.09 5.98 11.33
C LYS A 170 -9.10 6.25 12.45
N ARG A 171 -9.44 5.79 13.65
CA ARG A 171 -8.59 5.81 14.84
C ARG A 171 -8.31 4.37 15.25
N ASP A 172 -7.24 4.19 16.03
CA ASP A 172 -6.93 2.92 16.70
C ASP A 172 -6.91 1.74 15.71
N ILE A 173 -6.06 1.84 14.68
CA ILE A 173 -5.91 0.82 13.65
C ILE A 173 -5.16 -0.37 14.24
N ASP A 174 -5.91 -1.29 14.84
CA ASP A 174 -5.40 -2.53 15.38
C ASP A 174 -4.94 -3.50 14.27
N PRO A 175 -3.91 -4.32 14.53
CA PRO A 175 -3.48 -5.35 13.59
C PRO A 175 -4.57 -6.38 13.35
N ASN A 176 -4.95 -6.55 12.08
CA ASN A 176 -5.67 -7.73 11.64
C ASN A 176 -4.73 -8.92 11.70
N LEU A 177 -5.06 -9.88 12.56
CA LEU A 177 -4.31 -11.11 12.79
C LEU A 177 -5.08 -12.30 12.19
N PRO A 178 -5.09 -12.48 10.86
CA PRO A 178 -5.76 -13.63 10.27
C PRO A 178 -5.20 -14.94 10.82
N ARG A 179 -6.09 -15.94 10.95
CA ARG A 179 -5.75 -17.31 11.35
C ARG A 179 -6.06 -18.27 10.22
N ILE A 180 -5.28 -19.34 10.09
CA ILE A 180 -5.53 -20.39 9.10
C ILE A 180 -6.18 -21.58 9.80
N THR A 181 -7.41 -21.89 9.39
CA THR A 181 -8.15 -23.06 9.87
C THR A 181 -7.57 -24.36 9.28
N ARG A 182 -7.95 -25.52 9.85
CA ARG A 182 -7.47 -26.83 9.36
C ARG A 182 -7.81 -27.12 7.90
N ASN A 183 -8.86 -26.51 7.35
CA ASN A 183 -9.27 -26.69 5.96
C ASN A 183 -8.60 -25.68 5.00
N GLY A 184 -7.68 -24.84 5.50
CA GLY A 184 -6.96 -23.84 4.72
C GLY A 184 -7.68 -22.50 4.55
N SER A 185 -8.88 -22.33 5.14
CA SER A 185 -9.61 -21.06 5.11
C SER A 185 -9.04 -20.07 6.12
N TYR A 186 -9.09 -18.78 5.79
CA TYR A 186 -8.71 -17.71 6.70
C TYR A 186 -9.89 -17.26 7.58
N LEU A 187 -9.61 -16.97 8.84
CA LEU A 187 -10.51 -16.25 9.75
C LEU A 187 -9.84 -14.95 10.19
N VAL A 188 -10.59 -13.86 10.28
CA VAL A 188 -10.11 -12.57 10.83
C VAL A 188 -10.78 -12.27 12.18
N PRO A 189 -10.22 -11.36 13.00
CA PRO A 189 -10.87 -10.93 14.23
C PRO A 189 -12.34 -10.53 13.99
N GLY A 190 -13.25 -11.09 14.78
CA GLY A 190 -14.70 -10.90 14.63
C GLY A 190 -15.43 -11.97 13.82
N ASP A 191 -14.72 -12.82 13.06
CA ASP A 191 -15.33 -13.98 12.40
C ASP A 191 -15.76 -15.03 13.43
N ALA A 192 -16.87 -15.73 13.16
CA ALA A 192 -17.31 -16.85 13.99
C ALA A 192 -16.26 -17.97 13.97
N GLY A 193 -15.90 -18.50 15.15
CA GLY A 193 -14.84 -19.51 15.26
C GLY A 193 -13.42 -18.93 15.34
N TYR A 194 -13.26 -17.60 15.23
CA TYR A 194 -11.94 -16.98 15.30
C TYR A 194 -11.28 -17.30 16.64
N GLU A 195 -11.91 -17.01 17.78
CA GLU A 195 -11.30 -17.19 19.10
C GLU A 195 -10.95 -18.65 19.42
N GLU A 196 -11.80 -19.58 19.01
CA GLU A 196 -11.61 -21.01 19.21
C GLU A 196 -10.40 -21.55 18.42
N SER A 197 -10.04 -20.90 17.31
CA SER A 197 -8.90 -21.29 16.48
C SER A 197 -7.52 -20.92 17.07
N ALA A 198 -7.46 -20.09 18.13
CA ALA A 198 -6.21 -19.61 18.76
C ALA A 198 -5.27 -20.73 19.20
N LYS A 199 -5.81 -21.90 19.56
CA LYS A 199 -5.06 -22.99 20.18
C LYS A 199 -4.18 -23.80 19.21
N ALA A 200 -4.21 -23.50 17.91
CA ALA A 200 -3.65 -24.36 16.87
C ALA A 200 -2.42 -23.82 16.10
N GLU A 201 -2.02 -22.56 16.27
CA GLU A 201 -0.93 -21.99 15.44
C GLU A 201 0.46 -22.24 16.05
N LYS A 202 1.32 -22.97 15.32
CA LYS A 202 2.76 -23.13 15.63
C LYS A 202 3.57 -21.96 15.05
N GLN A 203 4.61 -21.52 15.76
CA GLN A 203 5.49 -20.39 15.38
C GLN A 203 6.20 -20.55 14.03
N GLY A 204 5.96 -19.60 13.11
CA GLY A 204 6.66 -19.43 11.84
C GLY A 204 7.76 -18.37 11.90
N GLN A 205 8.62 -18.33 10.88
CA GLN A 205 9.81 -17.47 10.82
C GLN A 205 9.49 -16.03 10.36
N TRP A 206 10.13 -15.04 10.98
CA TRP A 206 10.04 -13.62 10.61
C TRP A 206 11.02 -13.27 9.49
N LYS A 207 10.60 -12.41 8.54
CA LYS A 207 11.52 -11.64 7.70
C LYS A 207 11.18 -10.16 7.88
N ASN A 208 12.17 -9.37 8.31
CA ASN A 208 12.10 -7.92 8.34
C ASN A 208 12.21 -7.36 6.93
#